data_AF-A0A0P9PBW0-F1
#
_entry.id   AF-A0A0P9PBW0-F1
#
_cell.length_a   1.000
_cell.length_b   1.000
_cell.length_c   1.000
_cell.angle_alpha   90.00
_cell.angle_beta   90.00
_cell.angle_gamma   90.00
#
_symmetry.space_group_name_H-M   'P 1'
#
loop_
_entity.id
_entity.type
_entity.pdbx_description
1 polymer ?
#
loop_
_entity_poly.entity_id
_entity_poly.type
_entity_poly.pdbx_seq_one_letter_code
_entity_poly.pdbx_strand_id
1 'polypeptide(L)'
;MSREALQESLSAVLDNEADELELRRVLNAIDDADTRATWSRYQVARAAMHKELLVPHLDISAAVSAAIADEVSPLKAARGPWRTLGRLAVAASVTVAVLAGVR
;
A
#
# COMPACT_ATOMS: atom_id res chain seq x y z
N MET A 1 -5.48 -9.71 -6.16
CA MET A 1 -6.70 -8.90 -6.37
C MET A 1 -6.99 -8.87 -7.85
N SER A 2 -8.26 -8.73 -8.24
CA SER A 2 -8.57 -8.35 -9.63
C SER A 2 -8.03 -6.94 -9.90
N ARG A 3 -7.80 -6.62 -11.18
CA ARG A 3 -7.35 -5.30 -11.61
C ARG A 3 -8.32 -4.19 -11.19
N GLU A 4 -9.62 -4.48 -11.26
CA GLU A 4 -10.70 -3.56 -10.84
C GLU A 4 -10.65 -3.27 -9.35
N ALA A 5 -10.55 -4.30 -8.50
CA ALA A 5 -10.45 -4.11 -7.05
C ALA A 5 -9.22 -3.28 -6.68
N LEU A 6 -8.10 -3.44 -7.40
CA LEU A 6 -6.90 -2.63 -7.15
C LEU A 6 -7.11 -1.16 -7.54
N GLN A 7 -7.82 -0.90 -8.63
CA GLN A 7 -8.17 0.45 -9.06
C GLN A 7 -9.16 1.13 -8.11
N GLU A 8 -10.11 0.38 -7.56
CA GLU A 8 -11.02 0.84 -6.51
C GLU A 8 -10.24 1.22 -5.26
N SER A 9 -9.36 0.35 -4.76
CA SER A 9 -8.49 0.67 -3.62
C SER A 9 -7.57 1.87 -3.91
N LEU A 10 -7.05 2.03 -5.13
CA LEU A 10 -6.29 3.22 -5.52
C LEU A 10 -7.13 4.50 -5.43
N SER A 11 -8.41 4.45 -5.84
CA SER A 11 -9.34 5.57 -5.68
C SER A 11 -9.59 5.89 -4.22
N ALA A 12 -9.83 4.86 -3.39
CA ALA A 12 -10.02 5.04 -1.95
C ALA A 12 -8.78 5.66 -1.28
N VAL A 13 -7.56 5.32 -1.73
CA VAL A 13 -6.33 5.96 -1.23
C VAL A 13 -6.27 7.45 -1.57
N LEU A 14 -6.73 7.86 -2.76
CA LEU A 14 -6.76 9.28 -3.15
C LEU A 14 -7.67 10.12 -2.27
N ASP A 15 -8.80 9.54 -1.86
CA ASP A 15 -9.80 10.19 -1.02
C ASP A 15 -9.55 9.99 0.48
N ASN A 16 -8.45 9.32 0.86
CA ASN A 16 -8.09 8.99 2.25
C ASN A 16 -9.12 8.08 2.96
N GLU A 17 -9.81 7.21 2.20
CA GLU A 17 -10.84 6.28 2.68
C GLU A 17 -10.40 4.80 2.61
N ALA A 18 -9.19 4.52 2.12
CA ALA A 18 -8.67 3.15 2.07
C ALA A 18 -8.37 2.57 3.45
N ASP A 19 -8.73 1.30 3.66
CA ASP A 19 -8.36 0.59 4.89
C ASP A 19 -6.85 0.27 4.94
N GLU A 20 -6.33 -0.12 6.11
CA GLU A 20 -4.89 -0.39 6.27
C GLU A 20 -4.41 -1.57 5.40
N LEU A 21 -5.27 -2.54 5.14
CA LEU A 21 -4.93 -3.74 4.42
C LEU A 21 -4.91 -3.48 2.91
N GLU A 22 -5.91 -2.78 2.39
CA GLU A 22 -6.01 -2.22 1.05
C GLU A 22 -4.83 -1.31 0.75
N LEU A 23 -4.50 -0.39 1.66
CA LEU A 23 -3.32 0.46 1.52
C LEU A 23 -2.04 -0.37 1.37
N ARG A 24 -1.84 -1.39 2.22
CA ARG A 24 -0.68 -2.29 2.09
C ARG A 24 -0.68 -3.06 0.76
N ARG A 25 -1.85 -3.49 0.28
CA ARG A 25 -1.95 -4.20 -1.01
C ARG A 25 -1.62 -3.26 -2.17
N VAL A 26 -2.13 -2.03 -2.16
CA VAL A 26 -1.82 -1.00 -3.15
C VAL A 26 -0.33 -0.69 -3.16
N LEU A 27 0.28 -0.47 -2.00
CA LEU A 27 1.72 -0.21 -1.88
C LEU A 27 2.57 -1.38 -2.40
N ASN A 28 2.18 -2.63 -2.15
CA ASN A 28 2.87 -3.80 -2.70
C ASN A 28 2.71 -3.96 -4.22
N ALA A 29 1.67 -3.34 -4.80
CA ALA A 29 1.41 -3.39 -6.23
C ALA A 29 2.03 -2.21 -7.00
N ILE A 30 2.63 -1.23 -6.31
CA ILE A 30 3.13 0.00 -6.95
C ILE A 30 4.40 -0.22 -7.78
N ASP A 31 5.05 -1.38 -7.66
CA ASP A 31 6.16 -1.77 -8.53
C ASP A 31 5.70 -2.07 -9.96
N ASP A 32 4.42 -2.36 -10.16
CA ASP A 32 3.81 -2.51 -11.47
C ASP A 32 3.63 -1.16 -12.19
N ALA A 33 4.13 -1.08 -13.42
CA ALA A 33 4.11 0.15 -14.21
C ALA A 33 2.68 0.58 -14.58
N ASP A 34 1.79 -0.37 -14.85
CA ASP A 34 0.38 -0.11 -15.18
C ASP A 34 -0.36 0.52 -13.99
N THR A 35 -0.09 0.01 -12.78
CA THR A 35 -0.62 0.53 -11.52
C THR A 35 -0.15 1.96 -11.27
N ARG A 36 1.15 2.25 -11.43
CA ARG A 36 1.68 3.63 -11.32
C ARG A 36 1.10 4.58 -12.37
N ALA A 37 0.97 4.13 -13.61
CA ALA A 37 0.38 4.93 -14.67
C ALA A 37 -1.08 5.29 -14.36
N THR A 38 -1.83 4.35 -13.76
CA THR A 38 -3.21 4.59 -13.33
C THR A 38 -3.28 5.62 -12.20
N TRP A 39 -2.44 5.47 -11.18
CA TRP A 39 -2.31 6.45 -10.11
C TRP A 39 -1.98 7.86 -10.64
N SER A 40 -1.02 7.97 -11.56
CA SER A 40 -0.64 9.24 -12.19
C SER A 40 -1.82 9.90 -12.89
N ARG A 41 -2.59 9.16 -13.69
CA ARG A 41 -3.78 9.70 -14.38
C ARG A 41 -4.85 10.19 -13.40
N TYR A 42 -5.07 9.47 -12.30
CA TYR A 42 -6.03 9.92 -11.29
C TYR A 42 -5.58 11.20 -10.61
N GLN A 43 -4.29 11.36 -10.31
CA GLN A 43 -3.76 12.60 -9.76
C GLN A 43 -3.90 13.78 -10.72
N VAL A 44 -3.73 13.56 -12.02
CA VAL A 44 -4.00 14.58 -13.05
C VAL A 44 -5.48 14.98 -13.05
N ALA A 45 -6.40 14.01 -13.01
CA ALA A 45 -7.83 14.28 -12.96
C ALA A 45 -8.22 15.08 -11.69
N ARG A 46 -7.69 14.69 -10.52
CA ARG A 46 -7.85 15.39 -9.25
C ARG A 46 -7.36 16.85 -9.35
N ALA A 47 -6.13 17.05 -9.80
CA ALA A 47 -5.56 18.39 -9.96
C ALA A 47 -6.40 19.27 -10.91
N ALA A 48 -6.92 18.71 -12.00
CA ALA A 48 -7.83 19.41 -12.90
C ALA A 48 -9.14 19.83 -12.20
N MET A 49 -9.75 18.94 -11.41
CA MET A 49 -10.97 19.22 -10.64
C MET A 49 -10.75 20.33 -9.59
N HIS A 50 -9.59 20.33 -8.94
CA HIS A 50 -9.22 21.31 -7.92
C HIS A 50 -8.61 22.60 -8.48
N LYS A 51 -8.50 22.75 -9.81
CA LYS A 51 -7.88 23.91 -10.49
C LYS A 51 -6.42 24.13 -10.05
N GLU A 52 -5.71 23.04 -9.78
CA GLU A 52 -4.28 23.05 -9.48
C GLU A 52 -3.46 23.22 -10.78
N LEU A 53 -2.22 23.72 -10.66
CA LEU A 53 -1.33 23.87 -11.81
C LEU A 53 -0.87 22.49 -12.31
N LEU A 54 -1.23 22.16 -13.54
CA LEU A 54 -0.77 20.95 -14.22
C LEU A 54 0.42 21.26 -15.13
N VAL A 55 1.46 20.44 -15.04
CA VAL A 55 2.60 20.41 -15.98
C VAL A 55 2.59 19.05 -16.68
N PRO A 56 1.80 18.87 -17.76
CA PRO A 56 1.41 17.55 -18.28
C PRO A 56 2.55 16.66 -18.78
N HIS A 57 3.71 17.25 -19.08
CA HIS A 57 4.85 16.56 -19.68
C HIS A 57 6.07 16.45 -18.75
N LEU A 58 5.95 16.94 -17.51
CA LEU A 58 7.04 16.88 -16.54
C LEU A 58 6.80 15.71 -15.58
N ASP A 59 7.52 14.61 -15.79
CA ASP A 59 7.60 13.52 -14.83
C ASP A 59 9.01 13.46 -14.22
N ILE A 60 9.10 13.76 -12.92
CA ILE A 60 10.32 13.63 -12.12
C ILE A 60 10.27 12.44 -11.17
N SER A 61 9.13 11.72 -11.11
CA SER A 61 8.86 10.70 -10.10
C SER A 61 9.84 9.53 -10.20
N ALA A 62 10.21 9.10 -11.41
CA ALA A 62 11.18 8.04 -11.63
C ALA A 62 12.59 8.41 -11.14
N ALA A 63 13.05 9.63 -11.45
CA ALA A 63 14.36 10.11 -11.03
C ALA A 63 14.43 10.27 -9.50
N VAL A 64 13.38 10.84 -8.90
CA VAL A 64 13.26 10.96 -7.44
C VAL A 64 13.22 9.57 -6.79
N SER A 65 12.42 8.64 -7.33
CA SER A 65 12.32 7.26 -6.82
C SER A 65 13.67 6.53 -6.85
N ALA A 66 14.49 6.76 -7.87
CA ALA A 66 15.83 6.20 -7.96
C ALA A 66 16.79 6.83 -6.96
N ALA A 67 16.75 8.15 -6.78
CA ALA A 67 17.60 8.87 -5.84
C ALA A 67 17.33 8.45 -4.38
N ILE A 68 16.06 8.26 -4.01
CA ILE A 68 15.68 7.87 -2.64
C ILE A 68 15.82 6.37 -2.36
N ALA A 69 16.04 5.53 -3.37
CA ALA A 69 16.13 4.08 -3.19
C ALA A 69 17.31 3.66 -2.29
N ASP A 70 18.41 4.42 -2.37
CA ASP A 70 19.63 4.18 -1.60
C ASP A 70 19.67 4.94 -0.27
N GLU A 71 18.66 5.77 0.02
CA GLU A 71 18.56 6.49 1.28
C GLU A 71 18.10 5.58 2.43
N VAL A 72 18.55 5.90 3.64
CA VAL A 72 18.13 5.14 4.84
C VAL A 72 16.64 5.38 5.05
N SER A 73 15.84 4.31 4.92
CA SER A 73 14.40 4.38 5.14
C SER A 73 14.10 5.06 6.49
N PRO A 74 13.29 6.15 6.50
CA PRO A 74 13.03 6.94 7.71
C PRO A 74 12.30 6.17 8.81
N LEU A 75 11.74 5.00 8.47
CA LEU A 75 10.90 4.18 9.36
C LEU A 75 11.31 2.70 9.28
N LYS A 76 12.58 2.35 9.50
CA LYS A 76 12.89 0.98 9.92
C LYS A 76 12.43 0.80 11.37
N ALA A 77 11.13 0.59 11.56
CA ALA A 77 10.63 0.01 12.80
C ALA A 77 11.35 -1.34 12.98
N ALA A 78 12.18 -1.45 14.01
CA ALA A 78 12.89 -2.68 14.33
C ALA A 78 11.86 -3.81 14.44
N ARG A 79 11.88 -4.76 13.50
CA ARG A 79 11.08 -5.98 13.59
C ARG A 79 11.66 -6.84 14.70
N GLY A 80 11.31 -6.53 15.95
CA GLY A 80 11.77 -7.24 17.12
C GLY A 80 11.21 -8.66 17.20
N PRO A 81 11.88 -9.55 17.97
CA PRO A 81 11.49 -10.96 18.13
C PRO A 81 10.09 -11.16 18.74
N TRP A 82 9.53 -10.12 19.35
CA TRP A 82 8.18 -10.09 19.93
C TRP A 82 7.07 -10.29 18.89
N ARG A 83 7.27 -9.82 17.65
CA ARG A 83 6.27 -10.00 16.58
C ARG A 83 6.19 -11.45 16.11
N THR A 84 7.33 -12.16 16.05
CA THR A 84 7.37 -13.59 15.71
C THR A 84 6.77 -14.44 16.82
N LEU A 85 7.08 -14.16 18.08
CA LEU A 85 6.47 -14.84 19.24
C LEU A 85 4.94 -14.61 19.27
N GLY A 86 4.48 -13.38 19.05
CA GLY A 86 3.06 -13.05 19.02
C GLY A 86 2.28 -13.80 17.93
N ARG A 87 2.85 -13.93 16.72
CA ARG A 87 2.21 -14.72 15.65
C ARG A 87 2.14 -16.21 15.97
N LEU A 88 3.19 -16.76 16.59
CA LEU A 88 3.21 -18.16 17.05
C LEU A 88 2.16 -18.41 18.14
N ALA A 89 2.04 -17.48 19.10
CA ALA A 89 1.04 -17.53 20.15
C ALA A 89 -0.40 -17.49 19.60
N VAL A 90 -0.69 -16.61 18.63
CA VAL A 90 -2.01 -16.53 18.00
C VAL A 90 -2.36 -17.84 17.28
N ALA A 91 -1.45 -18.40 16.48
CA ALA A 91 -1.69 -19.68 15.80
C ALA A 91 -1.91 -20.83 16.79
N ALA A 92 -1.10 -20.91 17.84
CA ALA A 92 -1.24 -21.92 18.89
C ALA A 92 -2.61 -21.80 19.61
N SER A 93 -3.02 -20.59 19.99
CA SER A 93 -4.31 -20.36 20.64
C SER A 93 -5.51 -20.79 19.79
N VAL A 94 -5.48 -20.52 18.48
CA VAL A 94 -6.54 -20.98 17.57
C VAL A 94 -6.58 -22.51 17.51
N THR A 95 -5.43 -23.18 17.42
CA THR A 95 -5.40 -24.66 17.41
C THR A 95 -5.91 -25.29 18.71
N VAL A 96 -5.57 -24.71 19.87
CA VAL A 96 -6.07 -25.18 21.16
C VAL A 96 -7.58 -24.96 21.29
N ALA A 97 -8.09 -23.79 20.88
CA ALA A 97 -9.52 -23.51 20.90
C ALA A 97 -10.31 -24.47 20.00
N VAL A 98 -9.79 -24.80 18.81
CA VAL A 98 -10.39 -25.77 17.89
C VAL A 98 -10.39 -27.18 18.50
N LEU A 99 -9.28 -27.61 19.11
CA LEU A 99 -9.20 -28.93 19.76
C LEU A 99 -10.06 -29.04 21.02
N ALA A 100 -10.23 -27.95 21.78
CA ALA A 100 -11.05 -27.92 22.98
C ALA A 100 -12.55 -27.75 22.68
N GLY A 101 -12.90 -27.11 21.56
CA GLY A 101 -14.29 -26.84 21.15
C GLY A 101 -14.98 -27.98 20.38
N VAL A 102 -14.26 -29.05 20.04
CA VAL A 102 -14.85 -30.28 19.49
C VAL A 102 -15.16 -31.25 20.63
N ARG A 103 -16.20 -30.93 21.41
CA ARG A 103 -16.99 -31.87 22.22
C ARG A 103 -18.41 -31.36 22.34
#